data_AF-A0A0C9YX53-F1
#
_entry.id   AF-A0A0C9YX53-F1
#
_cell.length_a   1.000
_cell.length_b   1.000
_cell.length_c   1.000
_cell.angle_alpha   90.00
_cell.angle_beta   90.00
_cell.angle_gamma   90.00
#
_symmetry.space_group_name_H-M   'P 1'
#
loop_
_entity.id
_entity.type
_entity.pdbx_description
1 polymer ?
#
loop_
_entity_poly.entity_id
_entity_poly.type
_entity_poly.pdbx_seq_one_letter_code
_entity_poly.pdbx_strand_id
1 'polypeptide(L)'
;GELEETMMLSYLKAARLRAWLSGPRCPTAVQECKILLDRAYRPTEVEDDFGNDPDDESVQVPTSAVPTATPEDLYNIVHQRTVVLRAHLRHEGVIYSRSSTHVGNSLVMFYPQGVRTSSPVPGSIKYIFGSSGKLLFAVQRQSPLPVDARPDPFVMYPHFPAKLYSSTVSKHLEAIHLSWVLCHFARWEVSDGCVVVLSLCRVRPLEFYFRYLVVYLAIGLRWC
;
A
#
# COMPACT_ATOMS: atom_id res chain seq x y z
N GLY A 1 -23.92 28.01 -7.81
CA GLY A 1 -23.06 28.20 -6.63
C GLY A 1 -21.66 27.68 -6.89
N GLU A 2 -20.66 28.06 -6.09
CA GLU A 2 -19.23 27.69 -6.30
C GLU A 2 -19.00 26.17 -6.44
N LEU A 3 -19.78 25.36 -5.73
CA LEU A 3 -19.74 23.89 -5.82
C LEU A 3 -20.18 23.39 -7.21
N GLU A 4 -21.26 23.94 -7.76
CA GLU A 4 -21.80 23.54 -9.07
C GLU A 4 -20.85 23.92 -10.20
N GLU A 5 -20.20 25.07 -10.09
CA GLU A 5 -19.17 25.52 -11.03
C GLU A 5 -17.95 24.59 -10.98
N THR A 6 -17.50 24.23 -9.78
CA THR A 6 -16.37 23.30 -9.58
C THR A 6 -16.69 21.91 -10.16
N MET A 7 -17.91 21.41 -9.96
CA MET A 7 -18.36 20.14 -10.53
C MET A 7 -18.39 20.18 -12.05
N MET A 8 -18.97 21.22 -12.64
CA MET A 8 -19.06 21.38 -14.10
C MET A 8 -17.68 21.47 -14.74
N LEU A 9 -16.77 22.25 -14.15
CA LEU A 9 -15.38 22.38 -14.63
C LEU A 9 -14.63 21.05 -14.54
N SER A 10 -14.84 20.30 -13.46
CA SER A 10 -14.21 18.98 -13.28
C SER A 10 -14.74 17.98 -14.32
N TYR A 11 -16.04 17.98 -14.59
CA TYR A 11 -16.66 17.15 -15.61
C TYR A 11 -16.12 17.46 -17.01
N LEU A 12 -16.03 18.75 -17.37
CA LEU A 12 -15.48 19.20 -18.66
C LEU A 12 -14.00 18.84 -18.81
N LYS A 13 -13.19 19.01 -17.76
CA LYS A 13 -11.77 18.62 -17.76
C LYS A 13 -11.62 17.11 -17.94
N ALA A 14 -12.41 16.30 -17.24
CA ALA A 14 -12.41 14.85 -17.39
C ALA A 14 -12.84 14.40 -18.80
N ALA A 15 -13.88 15.01 -19.37
CA ALA A 15 -14.32 14.72 -20.73
C ALA A 15 -13.25 15.05 -21.78
N ARG A 16 -12.57 16.20 -21.65
CA ARG A 16 -11.45 16.58 -22.52
C ARG A 16 -10.27 15.62 -22.40
N LEU A 17 -9.94 15.18 -21.19
CA LEU A 17 -8.88 14.18 -20.97
C LEU A 17 -9.23 12.85 -21.64
N ARG A 18 -10.45 12.34 -21.48
CA ARG A 18 -10.91 11.10 -22.14
C ARG A 18 -10.89 11.20 -23.65
N ALA A 19 -11.32 12.34 -24.19
CA ALA A 19 -11.30 12.60 -25.63
C ALA A 19 -9.86 12.65 -26.17
N TRP A 20 -8.95 13.31 -25.45
CA TRP A 20 -7.54 13.35 -25.82
C TRP A 20 -6.90 11.96 -25.77
N LEU A 21 -7.11 11.20 -24.68
CA LEU A 21 -6.59 9.82 -24.52
C LEU A 21 -7.10 8.85 -25.59
N SER A 22 -8.28 9.09 -26.14
CA SER A 22 -8.87 8.28 -27.22
C SER A 22 -8.51 8.81 -28.62
N GLY A 23 -7.83 9.94 -28.71
CA GLY A 23 -7.52 10.60 -29.97
C GLY A 23 -6.20 10.13 -30.59
N PRO A 24 -6.05 10.21 -31.92
CA PRO A 24 -4.84 9.78 -32.64
C PRO A 24 -3.61 10.65 -32.36
N ARG A 25 -3.78 11.80 -31.69
CA ARG A 25 -2.70 12.71 -31.28
C ARG A 25 -2.12 12.38 -29.90
N CYS A 26 -2.67 11.39 -29.20
CA CYS A 26 -2.16 10.93 -27.92
C CYS A 26 -1.00 9.96 -28.15
N PRO A 27 0.20 10.19 -27.56
CA PRO A 27 1.30 9.25 -27.65
C PRO A 27 0.90 7.85 -27.17
N THR A 28 1.39 6.80 -27.82
CA THR A 28 0.98 5.40 -27.54
C THR A 28 1.15 5.03 -26.06
N ALA A 29 2.27 5.40 -25.44
CA ALA A 29 2.50 5.16 -24.01
C ALA A 29 1.47 5.86 -23.09
N VAL A 30 0.86 6.94 -23.57
CA VAL A 30 -0.20 7.66 -22.85
C VAL A 30 -1.56 7.01 -23.04
N GLN A 31 -1.80 6.39 -24.19
CA GLN A 31 -3.01 5.63 -24.44
C GLN A 31 -3.11 4.41 -23.53
N GLU A 32 -2.00 3.80 -23.12
CA GLU A 32 -2.00 2.68 -22.15
C GLU A 32 -2.60 3.08 -20.80
N CYS A 33 -2.43 4.35 -20.38
CA CYS A 33 -3.04 4.86 -19.17
C CYS A 33 -4.57 4.90 -19.25
N LYS A 34 -5.15 4.92 -20.45
CA LYS A 34 -6.61 4.85 -20.64
C LYS A 34 -7.17 3.55 -20.04
N ILE A 35 -6.50 2.43 -20.21
CA ILE A 35 -6.94 1.13 -19.67
C ILE A 35 -6.96 1.19 -18.14
N LEU A 36 -5.94 1.80 -17.53
CA LEU A 36 -5.85 1.96 -16.08
C LEU A 36 -6.93 2.91 -15.54
N LEU A 37 -7.16 4.03 -16.23
CA LEU A 37 -8.22 5.00 -15.92
C LEU A 37 -9.60 4.36 -16.03
N ASP A 38 -9.89 3.69 -17.14
CA ASP A 38 -11.18 3.06 -17.38
C ASP A 38 -11.44 1.94 -16.35
N ARG A 39 -10.40 1.22 -15.92
CA ARG A 39 -10.51 0.22 -14.84
C ARG A 39 -10.73 0.87 -13.47
N ALA A 40 -10.00 1.94 -13.14
CA ALA A 40 -10.10 2.61 -11.85
C ALA A 40 -11.41 3.38 -11.65
N TYR A 41 -12.01 3.85 -12.74
CA TYR A 41 -13.24 4.63 -12.75
C TYR A 41 -14.42 3.89 -13.37
N ARG A 42 -14.32 2.57 -13.55
CA ARG A 42 -15.47 1.75 -13.92
C ARG A 42 -16.51 1.92 -12.81
N PRO A 43 -17.79 2.21 -13.13
CA PRO A 43 -18.85 2.10 -12.15
C PRO A 43 -18.81 0.67 -11.62
N THR A 44 -18.32 0.52 -10.40
CA THR A 44 -18.33 -0.77 -9.72
C THR A 44 -19.77 -0.87 -9.25
N GLU A 45 -20.57 -1.72 -9.90
CA GLU A 45 -21.76 -2.25 -9.26
C GLU A 45 -21.24 -2.85 -7.95
N VAL A 46 -21.63 -2.21 -6.84
CA VAL A 46 -21.05 -2.45 -5.53
C VAL A 46 -21.55 -3.81 -5.05
N GLU A 47 -20.91 -4.88 -5.50
CA GLU A 47 -20.92 -6.15 -4.78
C GLU A 47 -20.00 -5.96 -3.57
N ASP A 48 -20.58 -5.40 -2.51
CA ASP A 48 -20.01 -5.28 -1.17
C ASP A 48 -19.95 -6.70 -0.56
N ASP A 49 -19.10 -7.58 -1.11
CA ASP A 49 -18.94 -8.98 -0.68
C ASP A 49 -17.96 -9.15 0.51
N PHE A 50 -17.47 -8.04 1.06
CA PHE A 50 -16.70 -8.07 2.31
C PHE A 50 -17.65 -7.81 3.46
N GLY A 51 -18.15 -8.91 4.04
CA GLY A 51 -19.05 -8.94 5.19
C GLY A 51 -18.82 -7.77 6.15
N ASN A 52 -19.81 -6.88 6.20
CA ASN A 52 -19.89 -5.76 7.12
C ASN A 52 -20.15 -6.34 8.52
N ASP A 53 -19.11 -6.86 9.16
CA ASP A 53 -19.15 -7.22 10.57
C ASP A 53 -18.73 -5.98 11.38
N PRO A 54 -19.67 -5.25 12.00
CA PRO A 54 -19.40 -4.00 12.70
C PRO A 54 -18.47 -4.16 13.93
N ASP A 55 -18.16 -5.40 14.34
CA ASP A 55 -17.36 -5.71 15.52
C ASP A 55 -15.82 -5.78 15.26
N ASP A 56 -15.34 -5.63 14.02
CA ASP A 56 -13.90 -5.83 13.69
C ASP A 56 -13.04 -4.56 13.64
N GLU A 57 -13.52 -3.40 14.13
CA GLU A 57 -12.73 -2.15 14.16
C GLU A 57 -11.89 -1.97 15.45
N SER A 58 -11.92 -2.96 16.35
CA SER A 58 -11.18 -2.89 17.61
C SER A 58 -9.72 -3.33 17.46
N VAL A 59 -8.79 -2.51 17.97
CA VAL A 59 -7.35 -2.84 18.04
C VAL A 59 -7.03 -3.69 19.29
N GLN A 60 -8.04 -3.99 20.11
CA GLN A 60 -7.90 -4.85 21.28
C GLN A 60 -8.09 -6.30 20.87
N VAL A 61 -7.49 -7.21 21.63
CA VAL A 61 -7.77 -8.64 21.48
C VAL A 61 -9.19 -8.91 21.99
N PRO A 62 -10.09 -9.52 21.18
CA PRO A 62 -11.43 -9.85 21.64
C PRO A 62 -11.38 -10.81 22.84
N THR A 63 -12.23 -10.60 23.84
CA THR A 63 -12.32 -11.46 25.03
C THR A 63 -12.67 -12.92 24.68
N SER A 64 -13.36 -13.14 23.56
CA SER A 64 -13.74 -14.45 23.04
C SER A 64 -12.65 -15.12 22.18
N ALA A 65 -11.52 -14.46 21.94
CA ALA A 65 -10.50 -14.98 21.03
C ALA A 65 -9.80 -16.22 21.61
N VAL A 66 -9.71 -17.28 20.80
CA VAL A 66 -9.04 -18.52 21.19
C VAL A 66 -7.55 -18.43 20.84
N PRO A 67 -6.63 -18.55 21.83
CA PRO A 67 -5.19 -18.59 21.56
C PRO A 67 -4.82 -19.87 20.78
N THR A 68 -3.95 -19.74 19.80
CA THR A 68 -3.40 -20.86 19.03
C THR A 68 -1.92 -21.06 19.35
N ALA A 69 -1.35 -22.22 18.99
CA ALA A 69 0.07 -22.45 19.13
C ALA A 69 0.87 -21.43 18.31
N THR A 70 1.90 -20.85 18.93
CA THR A 70 2.69 -19.80 18.30
C THR A 70 3.61 -20.40 17.24
N PRO A 71 3.57 -19.92 15.98
CA PRO A 71 4.53 -20.30 14.95
C PRO A 71 5.97 -20.06 15.39
N GLU A 72 6.91 -20.91 14.97
CA GLU A 72 8.30 -20.91 15.45
C GLU A 72 9.02 -19.58 15.23
N ASP A 73 8.84 -18.95 14.06
CA ASP A 73 9.43 -17.66 13.74
C ASP A 73 8.81 -16.51 14.55
N LEU A 74 7.52 -16.57 14.85
CA LEU A 74 6.84 -15.63 15.73
C LEU A 74 7.23 -15.82 17.20
N TYR A 75 7.52 -17.06 17.62
CA TYR A 75 7.98 -17.36 18.98
C TYR A 75 9.29 -16.63 19.30
N ASN A 76 10.17 -16.48 18.31
CA ASN A 76 11.45 -15.78 18.46
C ASN A 76 11.32 -14.30 18.84
N ILE A 77 10.15 -13.69 18.62
CA ILE A 77 9.92 -12.27 18.97
C ILE A 77 8.90 -12.09 20.11
N VAL A 78 7.94 -13.00 20.28
CA VAL A 78 6.90 -12.88 21.32
C VAL A 78 7.27 -13.65 22.59
N HIS A 79 8.08 -14.71 22.48
CA HIS A 79 8.45 -15.64 23.56
C HIS A 79 7.26 -16.24 24.33
N GLN A 80 6.09 -16.34 23.68
CA GLN A 80 4.86 -16.93 24.22
C GLN A 80 4.53 -18.21 23.48
N ARG A 81 4.11 -19.26 24.19
CA ARG A 81 3.76 -20.54 23.57
C ARG A 81 2.44 -20.49 22.80
N THR A 82 1.52 -19.66 23.25
CA THR A 82 0.22 -19.45 22.60
C THR A 82 -0.01 -17.97 22.34
N VAL A 83 -0.66 -17.66 21.22
CA VAL A 83 -0.94 -16.30 20.79
C VAL A 83 -2.27 -16.26 20.06
N VAL A 84 -3.00 -15.15 20.17
CA VAL A 84 -4.19 -14.93 19.33
C VAL A 84 -3.72 -14.50 17.95
N LEU A 85 -4.16 -15.19 16.90
CA LEU A 85 -3.87 -14.81 15.50
C LEU A 85 -5.15 -14.33 14.81
N ARG A 86 -5.01 -13.30 13.96
CA ARG A 86 -6.10 -12.78 13.12
C ARG A 86 -5.69 -12.77 11.66
N ALA A 87 -6.68 -12.95 10.78
CA ALA A 87 -6.49 -12.83 9.35
C ALA A 87 -6.46 -11.37 8.88
N HIS A 88 -7.30 -10.56 9.51
CA HIS A 88 -7.52 -9.15 9.20
C HIS A 88 -7.53 -8.31 10.47
N LEU A 89 -7.31 -7.01 10.30
CA LEU A 89 -7.58 -5.97 11.29
C LEU A 89 -8.12 -4.75 10.55
N ARG A 90 -9.30 -4.27 10.93
CA ARG A 90 -9.81 -2.99 10.44
C ARG A 90 -9.50 -1.90 11.47
N HIS A 91 -9.03 -0.75 11.00
CA HIS A 91 -8.80 0.41 11.85
C HIS A 91 -8.92 1.70 11.03
N GLU A 92 -9.78 2.62 11.49
CA GLU A 92 -10.05 3.91 10.81
C GLU A 92 -10.45 3.73 9.33
N GLY A 93 -11.31 2.74 9.08
CA GLY A 93 -11.72 2.34 7.72
C GLY A 93 -10.61 1.82 6.82
N VAL A 94 -9.43 1.48 7.35
CA VAL A 94 -8.34 0.80 6.63
C VAL A 94 -8.33 -0.67 7.02
N ILE A 95 -8.27 -1.57 6.04
CA ILE A 95 -8.16 -3.01 6.26
C ILE A 95 -6.70 -3.43 6.10
N TYR A 96 -6.15 -4.03 7.15
CA TYR A 96 -4.86 -4.69 7.15
C TYR A 96 -5.08 -6.20 7.09
N SER A 97 -4.24 -6.89 6.33
CA SER A 97 -4.33 -8.35 6.17
C SER A 97 -2.95 -8.98 6.30
N ARG A 98 -2.92 -10.26 6.68
CA ARG A 98 -1.70 -11.07 6.49
C ARG A 98 -1.41 -11.24 5.01
N SER A 99 -0.13 -11.37 4.66
CA SER A 99 0.34 -11.63 3.29
C SER A 99 -0.22 -12.93 2.70
N SER A 100 -0.44 -13.95 3.54
CA SER A 100 -1.08 -15.21 3.16
C SER A 100 -2.57 -15.09 2.83
N THR A 101 -3.21 -14.00 3.25
CA THR A 101 -4.66 -13.79 3.07
C THR A 101 -4.93 -12.79 1.96
N HIS A 102 -4.26 -11.64 1.97
CA HIS A 102 -4.37 -10.66 0.89
C HIS A 102 -3.09 -9.84 0.78
N VAL A 103 -2.33 -10.06 -0.30
CA VAL A 103 -0.99 -9.46 -0.48
C VAL A 103 -1.05 -7.93 -0.43
N GLY A 104 -1.94 -7.27 -1.17
CA GLY A 104 -2.00 -5.80 -1.23
C GLY A 104 -2.18 -5.14 0.15
N ASN A 105 -3.22 -5.52 0.88
CA ASN A 105 -3.51 -5.06 2.24
C ASN A 105 -2.46 -5.47 3.30
N SER A 106 -1.50 -6.34 2.96
CA SER A 106 -0.37 -6.67 3.83
C SER A 106 0.83 -5.74 3.67
N LEU A 107 0.90 -4.97 2.59
CA LEU A 107 2.05 -4.12 2.26
C LEU A 107 1.92 -2.77 2.98
N VAL A 108 2.81 -2.51 3.93
CA VAL A 108 2.78 -1.30 4.77
C VAL A 108 4.14 -0.61 4.85
N MET A 109 4.11 0.71 4.79
CA MET A 109 5.21 1.58 5.19
C MET A 109 5.05 1.87 6.68
N PHE A 110 6.11 1.73 7.46
CA PHE A 110 6.06 1.98 8.90
C PHE A 110 7.34 2.63 9.41
N TYR A 111 7.27 3.29 10.57
CA TYR A 111 8.42 3.86 11.26
C TYR A 111 9.11 2.78 12.10
N PRO A 112 10.39 2.43 11.79
CA PRO A 112 11.19 1.53 12.62
C PRO A 112 11.16 1.94 14.10
N GLN A 113 10.90 0.98 14.99
CA GLN A 113 10.85 1.20 16.44
C GLN A 113 9.89 2.33 16.89
N GLY A 114 8.95 2.74 16.03
CA GLY A 114 8.04 3.86 16.28
C GLY A 114 8.68 5.25 16.22
N VAL A 115 9.94 5.37 15.77
CA VAL A 115 10.67 6.64 15.73
C VAL A 115 10.23 7.45 14.51
N ARG A 116 9.32 8.41 14.71
CA ARG A 116 8.75 9.22 13.62
C ARG A 116 9.73 10.15 12.91
N THR A 117 10.88 10.43 13.52
CA THR A 117 11.97 11.19 12.88
C THR A 117 12.80 10.35 11.92
N SER A 118 12.67 9.02 11.97
CA SER A 118 13.35 8.12 11.05
C SER A 118 12.58 8.00 9.73
N SER A 119 13.28 7.63 8.65
CA SER A 119 12.63 7.34 7.38
C SER A 119 11.74 6.10 7.53
N PRO A 120 10.47 6.15 7.09
CA PRO A 120 9.63 4.97 7.06
C PRO A 120 10.21 3.92 6.10
N VAL A 121 10.01 2.65 6.44
CA VAL A 121 10.51 1.51 5.65
C VAL A 121 9.34 0.64 5.19
N PRO A 122 9.44 0.02 4.00
CA PRO A 122 8.43 -0.91 3.52
C PRO A 122 8.58 -2.28 4.17
N GLY A 123 7.44 -2.93 4.43
CA GLY A 123 7.39 -4.34 4.80
C GLY A 123 6.05 -4.99 4.49
N SER A 124 6.00 -6.30 4.65
CA SER A 124 4.79 -7.11 4.49
C SER A 124 4.39 -7.73 5.83
N ILE A 125 3.11 -7.57 6.20
CA ILE A 125 2.54 -8.15 7.41
C ILE A 125 2.44 -9.67 7.22
N LYS A 126 3.24 -10.43 7.97
CA LYS A 126 3.17 -11.89 7.97
C LYS A 126 2.12 -12.40 8.96
N TYR A 127 2.09 -11.82 10.15
CA TYR A 127 1.12 -12.15 11.20
C TYR A 127 0.46 -10.90 11.77
N ILE A 128 -0.83 -11.02 12.07
CA ILE A 128 -1.56 -10.11 12.95
C ILE A 128 -1.81 -10.90 14.23
N PHE A 129 -1.31 -10.42 15.36
CA PHE A 129 -1.30 -11.20 16.58
C PHE A 129 -1.59 -10.36 17.82
N GLY A 130 -2.18 -11.00 18.83
CA GLY A 130 -2.45 -10.40 20.13
C GLY A 130 -1.25 -10.48 21.06
N SER A 131 -0.84 -9.37 21.66
CA SER A 131 0.11 -9.36 22.79
C SER A 131 -0.26 -8.25 23.77
N SER A 132 -0.23 -8.57 25.06
CA SER A 132 -0.56 -7.62 26.15
C SER A 132 -1.92 -6.94 25.95
N GLY A 133 -2.92 -7.69 25.48
CA GLY A 133 -4.29 -7.22 25.23
C GLY A 133 -4.49 -6.42 23.95
N LYS A 134 -3.42 -6.08 23.21
CA LYS A 134 -3.49 -5.32 21.96
C LYS A 134 -3.16 -6.18 20.76
N LEU A 135 -3.68 -5.81 19.59
CA LEU A 135 -3.25 -6.38 18.32
C LEU A 135 -2.02 -5.64 17.79
N LEU A 136 -1.03 -6.42 17.35
CA LEU A 136 0.21 -5.97 16.73
C LEU A 136 0.41 -6.68 15.39
N PHE A 137 1.37 -6.18 14.61
CA PHE A 137 1.81 -6.83 13.38
C PHE A 137 3.21 -7.40 13.54
N ALA A 138 3.43 -8.60 13.01
CA ALA A 138 4.77 -9.13 12.75
C ALA A 138 5.07 -8.91 11.27
N VAL A 139 6.02 -8.02 10.99
CA VAL A 139 6.32 -7.54 9.64
C VAL A 139 7.68 -8.05 9.18
N GLN A 140 7.76 -8.46 7.91
CA GLN A 140 9.02 -8.70 7.22
C GLN A 140 9.37 -7.47 6.39
N ARG A 141 10.50 -6.83 6.69
CA ARG A 141 10.97 -5.66 5.92
C ARG A 141 11.31 -6.04 4.49
N GLN A 142 11.02 -5.16 3.53
CA GLN A 142 11.57 -5.28 2.19
C GLN A 142 13.09 -5.05 2.26
N SER A 143 13.88 -5.92 1.64
CA SER A 143 15.32 -5.78 1.65
C SER A 143 15.75 -4.51 0.89
N PRO A 144 16.77 -3.78 1.38
CA PRO A 144 17.32 -2.65 0.64
C PRO A 144 17.87 -3.13 -0.71
N LEU A 145 18.00 -2.20 -1.65
CA LEU A 145 18.63 -2.47 -2.92
C LEU A 145 20.09 -2.92 -2.70
N PRO A 146 20.59 -3.97 -3.38
CA PRO A 146 21.99 -4.38 -3.26
C PRO A 146 22.94 -3.24 -3.64
N VAL A 147 24.12 -3.19 -3.02
CA VAL A 147 25.11 -2.11 -3.24
C VAL A 147 25.56 -2.06 -4.71
N ASP A 148 25.68 -3.23 -5.35
CA ASP A 148 26.13 -3.36 -6.73
C ASP A 148 25.01 -3.15 -7.76
N ALA A 149 23.78 -2.87 -7.30
CA ALA A 149 22.64 -2.66 -8.18
C ALA A 149 22.63 -1.26 -8.81
N ARG A 150 21.85 -1.12 -9.89
CA ARG A 150 21.61 0.16 -10.55
C ARG A 150 21.11 1.21 -9.54
N PRO A 151 21.60 2.46 -9.57
CA PRO A 151 21.11 3.51 -8.70
C PRO A 151 19.61 3.75 -8.91
N ASP A 152 18.95 4.14 -7.83
CA ASP A 152 17.52 4.41 -7.84
C ASP A 152 17.17 5.58 -8.78
N PRO A 153 16.43 5.34 -9.89
CA PRO A 153 16.07 6.39 -10.83
C PRO A 153 15.06 7.39 -10.25
N PHE A 154 14.36 7.04 -9.16
CA PHE A 154 13.35 7.89 -8.54
C PHE A 154 13.94 9.00 -7.68
N VAL A 155 15.24 8.94 -7.36
CA VAL A 155 15.95 10.01 -6.64
C VAL A 155 15.84 11.36 -7.35
N MET A 156 15.76 11.35 -8.69
CA MET A 156 15.60 12.55 -9.51
C MET A 156 14.20 13.17 -9.44
N TYR A 157 13.24 12.48 -8.83
CA TYR A 157 11.83 12.88 -8.76
C TYR A 157 11.35 12.93 -7.31
N PRO A 158 11.80 13.90 -6.50
CA PRO A 158 11.49 13.96 -5.07
C PRO A 158 10.00 14.11 -4.76
N HIS A 159 9.20 14.58 -5.72
CA HIS A 159 7.75 14.71 -5.60
C HIS A 159 6.99 13.42 -5.95
N PHE A 160 7.69 12.39 -6.44
CA PHE A 160 7.12 11.08 -6.71
C PHE A 160 7.62 10.10 -5.64
N PRO A 161 6.75 9.63 -4.72
CA PRO A 161 7.13 8.86 -3.54
C PRO A 161 7.38 7.39 -3.88
N ALA A 162 8.11 7.15 -4.97
CA ALA A 162 8.59 5.85 -5.39
C ALA A 162 10.06 5.70 -5.03
N LYS A 163 10.45 4.46 -4.75
CA LYS A 163 11.83 4.10 -4.44
C LYS A 163 12.10 2.66 -4.85
N LEU A 164 13.31 2.38 -5.31
CA LEU A 164 13.73 1.01 -5.62
C LEU A 164 14.15 0.24 -4.37
N TYR A 165 13.77 -1.03 -4.33
CA TYR A 165 14.14 -2.01 -3.32
C TYR A 165 14.50 -3.34 -3.99
N SER A 166 15.19 -4.22 -3.27
CA SER A 166 15.30 -5.62 -3.70
C SER A 166 13.92 -6.27 -3.68
N SER A 167 13.62 -7.21 -4.57
CA SER A 167 12.38 -7.99 -4.57
C SER A 167 12.24 -8.93 -3.37
N THR A 168 13.34 -9.20 -2.67
CA THR A 168 13.39 -10.06 -1.49
C THR A 168 12.88 -9.36 -0.24
N VAL A 169 12.23 -10.11 0.64
CA VAL A 169 11.88 -9.67 1.99
C VAL A 169 12.81 -10.31 3.02
N SER A 170 13.06 -9.60 4.12
CA SER A 170 13.86 -10.07 5.23
C SER A 170 13.27 -11.31 5.88
N LYS A 171 14.14 -12.23 6.30
CA LYS A 171 13.74 -13.40 7.11
C LYS A 171 13.39 -13.02 8.55
N HIS A 172 13.85 -11.86 9.02
CA HIS A 172 13.59 -11.39 10.38
C HIS A 172 12.22 -10.74 10.48
N LEU A 173 11.46 -11.14 11.50
CA LEU A 173 10.22 -10.51 11.87
C LEU A 173 10.48 -9.36 12.84
N GLU A 174 9.74 -8.28 12.64
CA GLU A 174 9.68 -7.15 13.57
C GLU A 174 8.25 -6.99 14.07
N ALA A 175 8.07 -7.01 15.39
CA ALA A 175 6.80 -6.66 16.00
C ALA A 175 6.62 -5.14 15.95
N ILE A 176 5.55 -4.67 15.33
CA ILE A 176 5.23 -3.25 15.24
C ILE A 176 3.82 -2.97 15.76
N HIS A 177 3.66 -1.79 16.35
CA HIS A 177 2.34 -1.27 16.68
C HIS A 177 1.66 -0.66 15.48
N LEU A 178 0.34 -0.71 15.46
CA LEU A 178 -0.48 -0.07 14.43
C LEU A 178 -0.18 1.43 14.29
N SER A 179 0.08 2.12 15.39
CA SER A 179 0.41 3.56 15.41
C SER A 179 1.77 3.90 14.77
N TRP A 180 2.57 2.89 14.44
CA TRP A 180 3.84 3.04 13.72
C TRP A 180 3.66 2.92 12.22
N VAL A 181 2.53 2.37 11.76
CA VAL A 181 2.20 2.28 10.34
C VAL A 181 1.87 3.67 9.82
N LEU A 182 2.55 4.04 8.74
CA LEU A 182 2.33 5.31 8.05
C LEU A 182 1.21 5.16 7.01
N CYS A 183 1.32 4.19 6.11
CA CYS A 183 0.33 3.90 5.08
C CYS A 183 0.60 2.57 4.37
N HIS A 184 -0.34 2.12 3.54
CA HIS A 184 -0.07 1.06 2.55
C HIS A 184 0.89 1.52 1.45
N PHE A 185 1.47 0.58 0.74
CA PHE A 185 2.23 0.86 -0.48
C PHE A 185 1.87 -0.10 -1.62
N ALA A 186 2.04 0.36 -2.86
CA ALA A 186 2.01 -0.48 -4.04
C ALA A 186 3.42 -1.00 -4.34
N ARG A 187 3.51 -2.28 -4.69
CA ARG A 187 4.75 -2.95 -5.07
C ARG A 187 4.65 -3.39 -6.54
N TRP A 188 5.64 -3.03 -7.34
CA TRP A 188 5.73 -3.44 -8.73
C TRP A 188 7.09 -4.06 -9.03
N GLU A 189 7.12 -5.24 -9.63
CA GLU A 189 8.36 -5.90 -10.06
C GLU A 189 8.83 -5.32 -11.39
N VAL A 190 10.05 -4.78 -11.41
CA VAL A 190 10.60 -4.09 -12.59
C VAL A 190 11.52 -5.00 -13.40
N SER A 191 12.33 -5.77 -12.68
CA SER A 191 13.31 -6.69 -13.23
C SER A 191 13.62 -7.76 -12.20
N ASP A 192 14.28 -8.83 -12.62
CA ASP A 192 14.70 -9.92 -11.73
C ASP A 192 15.48 -9.37 -10.53
N GLY A 193 14.89 -9.48 -9.34
CA GLY A 193 15.50 -9.06 -8.09
C GLY A 193 15.21 -7.62 -7.64
N CYS A 194 14.45 -6.81 -8.40
CA CYS A 194 14.17 -5.41 -8.08
C CYS A 194 12.68 -5.06 -8.13
N VAL A 195 12.21 -4.27 -7.15
CA VAL A 195 10.84 -3.80 -7.07
C VAL A 195 10.78 -2.29 -6.85
N VAL A 196 9.80 -1.63 -7.47
CA VAL A 196 9.39 -0.29 -7.07
C VAL A 196 8.42 -0.41 -5.89
N VAL A 197 8.70 0.36 -4.85
CA VAL A 197 7.77 0.63 -3.76
C VAL A 197 7.24 2.05 -3.95
N LEU A 198 5.93 2.20 -4.07
CA LEU A 198 5.23 3.48 -4.17
C LEU A 198 4.30 3.64 -2.97
N SER A 199 4.57 4.63 -2.13
CA SER A 199 3.71 4.97 -0.99
C SER A 199 2.30 5.36 -1.46
N LEU A 200 1.27 4.77 -0.84
CA LEU A 200 -0.14 5.06 -1.11
C LEU A 200 -0.77 5.91 -0.01
N CYS A 201 0.05 6.68 0.72
CA CYS A 201 -0.42 7.54 1.80
C CYS A 201 -1.65 8.32 1.37
N ARG A 202 -2.73 8.24 2.18
CA ARG A 202 -4.03 8.85 1.92
C ARG A 202 -3.82 10.32 1.60
N VAL A 203 -3.84 10.63 0.32
CA VAL A 203 -3.87 12.00 -0.15
C VAL A 203 -5.28 12.48 0.09
N ARG A 204 -5.42 13.62 0.76
CA ARG A 204 -6.71 14.32 0.70
C ARG A 204 -7.03 14.55 -0.79
N PRO A 205 -8.24 14.22 -1.29
CA PRO A 205 -8.55 14.21 -2.72
C PRO A 205 -8.33 15.54 -3.46
N LEU A 206 -8.14 16.65 -2.75
CA LEU A 206 -8.08 17.98 -3.34
C LEU A 206 -6.79 18.33 -4.08
N GLU A 207 -5.67 17.61 -3.90
CA GLU A 207 -4.38 18.03 -4.50
C GLU A 207 -3.76 17.05 -5.51
N PHE A 208 -4.35 15.88 -5.76
CA PHE A 208 -3.65 14.79 -6.47
C PHE A 208 -3.93 14.60 -7.96
N TYR A 209 -4.96 15.22 -8.55
CA TYR A 209 -5.47 14.76 -9.84
C TYR A 209 -4.62 15.10 -11.08
N PHE A 210 -3.61 15.98 -10.99
CA PHE A 210 -2.82 16.40 -12.18
C PHE A 210 -1.35 15.97 -12.19
N ARG A 211 -0.74 15.63 -11.04
CA ARG A 211 0.72 15.39 -10.97
C ARG A 211 1.14 13.93 -11.17
N TYR A 212 0.28 12.95 -10.88
CA TYR A 212 0.65 11.52 -10.92
C TYR A 212 0.37 10.83 -12.26
N LEU A 213 -0.57 11.35 -13.06
CA LEU A 213 -0.73 10.88 -14.44
C LEU A 213 0.56 11.11 -15.24
N VAL A 214 1.23 12.24 -15.02
CA VAL A 214 2.49 12.60 -15.72
C VAL A 214 3.65 11.66 -15.37
N VAL A 215 3.68 11.10 -14.15
CA VAL A 215 4.79 10.23 -13.72
C VAL A 215 4.55 8.75 -14.05
N TYR A 216 3.30 8.28 -14.01
CA TYR A 216 2.93 6.98 -14.60
C TYR A 216 3.31 6.91 -16.09
N LEU A 217 3.20 8.04 -16.80
CA LEU A 217 3.64 8.19 -18.19
C LEU A 217 5.16 8.19 -18.35
N ALA A 218 5.89 8.87 -17.47
CA ALA A 218 7.35 9.00 -17.59
C ALA A 218 8.11 7.69 -17.33
N ILE A 219 7.56 6.78 -16.52
CA ILE A 219 8.19 5.49 -16.21
C ILE A 219 7.97 4.49 -17.36
N GLY A 220 6.77 4.46 -17.95
CA GLY A 220 6.49 3.63 -19.14
C GLY A 220 7.24 4.11 -20.39
N LEU A 221 7.49 5.41 -20.53
CA LEU A 221 8.18 5.99 -21.70
C LEU A 221 9.70 5.82 -21.72
N ARG A 222 10.34 5.36 -20.63
CA ARG A 222 11.81 5.22 -20.55
C ARG A 222 12.31 3.77 -20.55
N TRP A 223 11.40 2.80 -20.60
CA TRP A 223 11.69 1.36 -20.57
C TRP A 223 10.95 0.57 -21.67
N CYS A 224 10.56 1.27 -22.75
CA CYS A 224 10.23 0.69 -24.06
C CYS A 224 11.26 1.18 -25.09
#